data_AF-A0A653QYK5-F1
#
_entry.id   AF-A0A653QYK5-F1
#
_cell.length_a   1.000
_cell.length_b   1.000
_cell.length_c   1.000
_cell.angle_alpha   90.00
_cell.angle_beta   90.00
_cell.angle_gamma   90.00
#
_symmetry.space_group_name_H-M   'P 1'
#
loop_
_entity.id
_entity.type
_entity.pdbx_description
1 polymer ?
#
loop_
_entity_poly.entity_id
_entity_poly.type
_entity_poly.pdbx_seq_one_letter_code
_entity_poly.pdbx_strand_id
1 'polypeptide(L)'
;MSKQAEGSVLKDGEAMDMLTDRAERWAAKYKNLSDSERWRSDYDEHFEAPALQLAKRCTLEARPFGAKDWILALVLWFLIGGTVFLASNFLMQLEPTWQIVFAVFAVLIAVVGIVQSYLETTSERRAAKRLAGKKDWLLSVSRKAAMATLSSRAGATA
;
A
#
# COMPACT_ATOMS: atom_id res chain seq x y z
N MET A 1 22.02 7.70 -18.68
CA MET A 1 22.70 6.83 -17.69
C MET A 1 22.54 7.46 -16.31
N SER A 2 21.52 7.05 -15.56
CA SER A 2 21.38 7.39 -14.14
C SER A 2 21.66 6.14 -13.33
N LYS A 3 22.76 6.16 -12.57
CA LYS A 3 23.03 5.18 -11.50
C LYS A 3 21.89 5.28 -10.48
N GLN A 4 20.83 4.49 -10.64
CA GLN A 4 19.85 4.30 -9.58
C GLN A 4 20.50 3.45 -8.51
N ALA A 5 20.77 4.09 -7.37
CA ALA A 5 21.34 3.47 -6.19
C ALA A 5 20.60 2.17 -5.85
N GLU A 6 21.33 1.06 -5.83
CA GLU A 6 20.83 -0.29 -5.54
C GLU A 6 20.32 -0.48 -4.10
N GLY A 7 20.07 0.58 -3.33
CA GLY A 7 19.70 0.48 -1.93
C GLY A 7 18.83 1.60 -1.36
N SER A 8 18.29 2.51 -2.18
CA SER A 8 17.38 3.55 -1.67
C SER A 8 15.94 3.02 -1.59
N VAL A 9 15.28 3.22 -0.43
CA VAL A 9 13.85 3.01 -0.27
C VAL A 9 13.11 3.76 -1.39
N LEU A 10 12.39 3.03 -2.24
CA LEU A 10 11.62 3.65 -3.34
C LEU A 10 10.29 4.16 -2.80
N LYS A 11 9.85 5.32 -3.30
CA LYS A 11 8.45 5.74 -3.10
C LYS A 11 7.52 4.86 -3.93
N ASP A 12 6.30 4.69 -3.44
CA ASP A 12 5.27 3.91 -4.14
C ASP A 12 5.01 4.40 -5.58
N GLY A 13 4.97 5.72 -5.78
CA GLY A 13 4.78 6.32 -7.10
C GLY A 13 5.93 6.00 -8.06
N GLU A 14 7.17 6.11 -7.58
CA GLU A 14 8.35 5.79 -8.40
C GLU A 14 8.38 4.30 -8.80
N ALA A 15 8.02 3.40 -7.87
CA ALA A 15 7.93 1.97 -8.16
C ALA A 15 6.83 1.66 -9.20
N MET A 16 5.70 2.35 -9.12
CA MET A 16 4.60 2.25 -10.08
C MET A 16 5.02 2.75 -11.46
N ASP A 17 5.61 3.94 -11.55
CA ASP A 17 6.05 4.54 -12.81
C ASP A 17 7.11 3.66 -13.48
N MET A 18 8.10 3.18 -12.71
CA MET A 18 9.14 2.29 -13.24
C MET A 18 8.60 0.98 -13.81
N LEU A 19 7.60 0.37 -13.17
CA LEU A 19 7.01 -0.87 -13.68
C LEU A 19 6.13 -0.59 -14.89
N THR A 20 5.36 0.49 -14.87
CA THR A 20 4.47 0.92 -15.96
C THR A 20 5.27 1.25 -17.22
N ASP A 21 6.35 2.02 -17.12
CA ASP A 21 7.23 2.34 -18.24
C ASP A 21 7.86 1.10 -18.87
N ARG A 22 8.19 0.08 -18.06
CA ARG A 22 8.73 -1.19 -18.56
C ARG A 22 7.64 -2.01 -19.25
N ALA A 23 6.46 -2.04 -18.66
CA ALA A 23 5.27 -2.72 -19.17
C ALA A 23 4.85 -2.16 -20.54
N GLU A 24 4.82 -0.83 -20.70
CA GLU A 24 4.51 -0.16 -21.97
C GLU A 24 5.59 -0.43 -23.03
N ARG A 25 6.88 -0.37 -22.67
CA ARG A 25 7.97 -0.68 -23.61
C ARG A 25 7.95 -2.13 -24.07
N TRP A 26 7.61 -3.06 -23.18
CA TRP A 26 7.38 -4.46 -23.54
C TRP A 26 6.18 -4.56 -24.48
N ALA A 27 5.05 -3.95 -24.12
CA ALA A 27 3.84 -3.96 -24.92
C ALA A 27 4.04 -3.35 -26.32
N ALA A 28 4.89 -2.34 -26.48
CA ALA A 28 5.24 -1.74 -27.77
C ALA A 28 6.10 -2.63 -28.67
N LYS A 29 6.89 -3.54 -28.07
CA LYS A 29 7.78 -4.48 -28.79
C LYS A 29 7.17 -5.87 -28.97
N TYR A 30 6.07 -6.13 -28.29
CA TYR A 30 5.40 -7.43 -28.31
C TYR A 30 4.87 -7.76 -29.71
N LYS A 31 5.09 -9.01 -30.16
CA LYS A 31 4.86 -9.43 -31.55
C LYS A 31 3.52 -10.13 -31.77
N ASN A 32 3.05 -10.91 -30.79
CA ASN A 32 1.90 -11.80 -30.96
C ASN A 32 0.58 -11.08 -30.71
N LEU A 33 0.18 -10.14 -31.58
CA LEU A 33 -1.00 -9.29 -31.39
C LEU A 33 -2.36 -9.97 -31.67
N SER A 34 -2.38 -11.25 -32.00
CA SER A 34 -3.62 -11.96 -32.37
C SER A 34 -4.33 -12.63 -31.19
N ASP A 35 -3.66 -12.81 -30.06
CA ASP A 35 -4.15 -13.64 -28.95
C ASP A 35 -4.12 -12.90 -27.61
N SER A 36 -5.28 -12.39 -27.20
CA SER A 36 -5.43 -11.61 -25.97
C SER A 36 -5.23 -12.42 -24.68
N GLU A 37 -5.44 -13.74 -24.71
CA GLU A 37 -5.20 -14.59 -23.53
C GLU A 37 -3.70 -14.81 -23.34
N ARG A 38 -2.98 -15.01 -24.45
CA ARG A 38 -1.52 -15.14 -24.44
C ARG A 38 -0.82 -13.87 -23.97
N TRP A 39 -1.37 -12.69 -24.28
CA TRP A 39 -0.85 -11.42 -23.76
C TRP A 39 -0.78 -11.39 -22.24
N ARG A 40 -1.84 -11.87 -21.57
CA ARG A 40 -1.93 -11.87 -20.11
C ARG A 40 -0.96 -12.86 -19.50
N SER A 41 -0.88 -14.07 -20.05
CA SER A 41 0.06 -15.09 -19.58
C SER A 41 1.51 -14.62 -19.70
N ASP A 42 1.91 -14.13 -20.87
CA ASP A 42 3.28 -13.66 -21.12
C ASP A 42 3.61 -12.42 -20.27
N TYR A 43 2.62 -11.56 -20.00
CA TYR A 43 2.81 -10.42 -19.12
C TYR A 43 3.10 -10.86 -17.68
N ASP A 44 2.26 -11.74 -17.12
CA ASP A 44 2.39 -12.18 -15.75
C ASP A 44 3.73 -12.90 -15.53
N GLU A 45 4.16 -13.74 -16.48
CA GLU A 45 5.47 -14.41 -16.45
C GLU A 45 6.64 -13.41 -16.51
N HIS A 46 6.55 -12.37 -17.34
CA HIS A 46 7.64 -11.41 -17.53
C HIS A 46 7.75 -10.41 -16.36
N PHE A 47 6.64 -10.05 -15.72
CA PHE A 47 6.58 -8.96 -14.76
C PHE A 47 6.37 -9.38 -13.30
N GLU A 48 6.07 -10.65 -13.01
CA GLU A 48 5.91 -11.11 -11.62
C GLU A 48 7.18 -10.89 -10.77
N ALA A 49 8.34 -11.34 -11.24
CA ALA A 49 9.60 -11.19 -10.50
C ALA A 49 10.05 -9.71 -10.37
N PRO A 50 10.03 -8.88 -11.42
CA PRO A 50 10.28 -7.44 -11.31
C PRO A 50 9.32 -6.72 -10.34
N ALA A 51 8.03 -7.05 -10.36
CA ALA A 51 7.05 -6.47 -9.45
C ALA A 51 7.34 -6.83 -7.99
N LEU A 52 7.73 -8.08 -7.72
CA LEU A 52 8.14 -8.50 -6.38
C LEU A 52 9.38 -7.76 -5.88
N GLN A 53 10.38 -7.54 -6.74
CA GLN A 53 11.59 -6.77 -6.38
C GLN A 53 11.27 -5.31 -6.07
N LEU A 54 10.41 -4.67 -6.86
CA LEU A 54 9.97 -3.31 -6.61
C LEU A 54 9.11 -3.21 -5.35
N ALA A 55 8.20 -4.17 -5.14
CA ALA A 55 7.40 -4.25 -3.92
C ALA A 55 8.28 -4.32 -2.68
N LYS A 56 9.33 -5.16 -2.67
CA LYS A 56 10.30 -5.23 -1.55
C LYS A 56 10.99 -3.90 -1.26
N ARG A 57 11.26 -3.08 -2.28
CA ARG A 57 11.92 -1.77 -2.13
C ARG A 57 10.99 -0.66 -1.64
N CYS A 58 9.68 -0.81 -1.83
CA CYS A 58 8.68 0.18 -1.40
C CYS A 58 7.83 -0.26 -0.20
N THR A 59 7.96 -1.52 0.26
CA THR A 59 7.29 -1.99 1.48
C THR A 59 8.24 -2.06 2.67
N LEU A 60 7.75 -1.57 3.81
CA LEU A 60 8.42 -1.73 5.09
C LEU A 60 8.26 -3.16 5.59
N GLU A 61 9.40 -3.80 5.88
CA GLU A 61 9.46 -5.09 6.55
C GLU A 61 8.98 -5.00 8.00
N ALA A 62 8.67 -6.16 8.59
CA ALA A 62 8.42 -6.24 10.02
C ALA A 62 9.69 -5.80 10.76
N ARG A 63 9.54 -4.91 11.73
CA ARG A 63 10.65 -4.40 12.54
C ARG A 63 10.24 -4.28 14.00
N PRO A 64 11.20 -4.31 14.95
CA PRO A 64 10.90 -4.03 16.34
C PRO A 64 10.28 -2.63 16.48
N PHE A 65 9.28 -2.52 17.34
CA PHE A 65 8.60 -1.26 17.62
C PHE A 65 9.52 -0.37 18.47
N GLY A 66 10.03 0.69 17.85
CA GLY A 66 11.02 1.56 18.49
C GLY A 66 10.38 2.60 19.42
N ALA A 67 11.21 3.29 20.20
CA ALA A 67 10.75 4.37 21.08
C ALA A 67 10.02 5.49 20.32
N LYS A 68 10.48 5.82 19.10
CA LYS A 68 9.81 6.81 18.23
C LYS A 68 8.42 6.34 17.80
N ASP A 69 8.25 5.04 17.51
CA ASP A 69 6.97 4.48 17.11
C ASP A 69 5.98 4.48 18.28
N TRP A 70 6.47 4.20 19.50
CA TRP A 70 5.69 4.36 20.73
C TRP A 70 5.20 5.78 20.94
N ILE A 71 6.09 6.77 20.85
CA ILE A 71 5.73 8.18 21.02
C ILE A 71 4.69 8.58 19.97
N LEU A 72 4.93 8.21 18.70
CA LEU A 72 4.01 8.55 17.61
C LEU A 72 2.65 7.88 17.79
N ALA A 73 2.61 6.59 18.14
CA ALA A 73 1.37 5.87 18.35
C ALA A 73 0.58 6.43 19.55
N LEU A 74 1.25 6.70 20.68
CA LEU A 74 0.61 7.30 21.84
C LEU A 74 0.02 8.66 21.49
N VAL A 75 0.82 9.57 20.93
CA VAL A 75 0.36 10.91 20.56
C VAL A 75 -0.81 10.84 19.58
N LEU A 76 -0.71 10.04 18.53
CA LEU A 76 -1.75 9.90 17.52
C LEU A 76 -3.07 9.39 18.13
N TRP A 77 -3.02 8.30 18.89
CA TRP A 77 -4.22 7.64 19.40
C TRP A 77 -4.85 8.40 20.57
N PHE A 78 -4.06 9.09 21.40
CA PHE A 78 -4.62 10.03 22.39
C PHE A 78 -5.26 11.25 21.73
N LEU A 79 -4.70 11.78 20.64
CA LEU A 79 -5.36 12.86 19.89
C LEU A 79 -6.69 12.40 19.27
N ILE A 80 -6.72 11.21 18.67
CA ILE A 80 -7.96 10.64 18.12
C ILE A 80 -8.99 10.40 19.23
N GLY A 81 -8.61 9.70 20.31
CA GLY A 81 -9.50 9.42 21.44
C GLY A 81 -10.01 10.70 22.10
N GLY A 82 -9.12 11.68 22.33
CA GLY A 82 -9.47 12.99 22.87
C GLY A 82 -10.42 13.77 21.96
N THR A 83 -10.20 13.73 20.64
CA THR A 83 -11.12 14.36 19.67
C THR A 83 -12.49 13.71 19.70
N VAL A 84 -12.56 12.37 19.73
CA VAL A 84 -13.83 11.64 19.85
C VAL A 84 -14.56 12.02 21.14
N PHE A 85 -13.85 12.09 22.26
CA PHE A 85 -14.43 12.50 23.54
C PHE A 85 -14.95 13.94 23.52
N LEU A 86 -14.12 14.90 23.09
CA LEU A 86 -14.48 16.32 23.04
C LEU A 86 -15.64 16.56 22.07
N ALA A 87 -15.60 15.95 20.88
CA ALA A 87 -16.68 16.04 19.91
C ALA A 87 -17.98 15.45 20.49
N SER A 88 -17.93 14.30 21.15
CA SER A 88 -19.11 13.69 21.78
C SER A 88 -19.67 14.60 22.89
N ASN A 89 -18.82 15.16 23.74
CA ASN A 89 -19.25 16.04 24.82
C ASN A 89 -19.86 17.35 24.30
N PHE A 90 -19.27 17.94 23.25
CA PHE A 90 -19.75 19.19 22.66
C PHE A 90 -21.04 18.99 21.85
N LEU A 91 -21.14 17.91 21.07
CA LEU A 91 -22.29 17.66 20.19
C LEU A 91 -23.51 17.12 20.95
N MET A 92 -23.29 16.32 22.00
CA MET A 92 -24.37 15.65 22.73
C MET A 92 -24.69 16.30 24.08
N GLN A 93 -23.92 17.30 24.53
CA GLN A 93 -24.10 17.98 25.83
C GLN A 93 -24.30 16.99 26.98
N LEU A 94 -23.38 16.03 27.08
CA LEU A 94 -23.54 14.86 27.93
C LEU A 94 -23.64 15.23 29.42
N GLU A 95 -24.59 14.60 30.11
CA GLU A 95 -24.64 14.63 31.58
C GLU A 95 -23.37 14.01 32.19
N PRO A 96 -22.99 14.37 33.43
CA PRO A 96 -21.74 13.93 34.05
C PRO A 96 -21.53 12.41 34.05
N THR A 97 -22.60 11.64 34.26
CA THR A 97 -22.55 10.17 34.21
C THR A 97 -22.16 9.65 32.82
N TRP A 98 -22.74 10.23 31.77
CA TRP A 98 -22.43 9.87 30.39
C TRP A 98 -21.04 10.33 29.97
N GLN A 99 -20.54 11.46 30.49
CA GLN A 99 -19.16 11.88 30.25
C GLN A 99 -18.16 10.82 30.70
N ILE A 100 -18.37 10.18 31.85
CA ILE A 100 -17.50 9.09 32.33
C ILE A 100 -17.53 7.92 31.35
N VAL A 101 -18.72 7.52 30.89
CA VAL A 101 -18.87 6.42 29.91
C VAL A 101 -18.09 6.73 28.62
N PHE A 102 -18.28 7.93 28.06
CA PHE A 102 -17.58 8.34 26.84
C PHE A 102 -16.06 8.49 27.05
N ALA A 103 -15.61 8.92 28.22
CA ALA A 103 -14.20 8.96 28.56
C ALA A 103 -13.58 7.54 28.57
N VAL A 104 -14.28 6.56 29.15
CA VAL A 104 -13.86 5.15 29.12
C VAL A 104 -13.78 4.64 27.68
N PHE A 105 -14.78 4.94 26.84
CA PHE A 105 -14.76 4.56 25.42
C PHE A 105 -13.58 5.20 24.67
N ALA A 106 -13.29 6.48 24.91
CA ALA A 106 -12.16 7.17 24.30
C ALA A 106 -10.81 6.53 24.68
N VAL A 107 -10.66 6.13 25.94
CA VAL A 107 -9.46 5.39 26.41
C VAL A 107 -9.38 4.02 25.73
N LEU A 108 -10.49 3.28 25.62
CA LEU A 108 -10.51 1.98 24.94
C LEU A 108 -10.11 2.10 23.47
N ILE A 109 -10.62 3.12 22.76
CA ILE A 109 -10.22 3.41 21.37
C ILE A 109 -8.71 3.65 21.29
N ALA A 110 -8.16 4.46 22.19
CA ALA A 110 -6.73 4.75 22.20
C ALA A 110 -5.90 3.48 22.43
N VAL A 111 -6.25 2.65 23.42
CA VAL A 111 -5.56 1.39 23.73
C VAL A 111 -5.60 0.42 22.54
N VAL A 112 -6.78 0.21 21.95
CA VAL A 112 -6.94 -0.67 20.79
C VAL A 112 -6.10 -0.17 19.61
N GLY A 113 -6.11 1.13 19.37
CA GLY A 113 -5.31 1.75 18.32
C GLY A 113 -3.81 1.55 18.51
N ILE A 114 -3.29 1.76 19.72
CA ILE A 114 -1.88 1.55 20.05
C ILE A 114 -1.48 0.08 19.83
N VAL A 115 -2.30 -0.86 20.32
CA VAL A 115 -2.07 -2.30 20.12
C VAL A 115 -2.08 -2.64 18.63
N GLN A 116 -3.00 -2.07 17.85
CA GLN A 116 -3.05 -2.29 16.41
C GLN A 116 -1.79 -1.79 15.71
N SER A 117 -1.33 -0.57 16.03
CA SER A 117 -0.08 -0.01 15.48
C SER A 117 1.12 -0.90 15.82
N TYR A 118 1.22 -1.38 17.05
CA TYR A 118 2.26 -2.33 17.46
C TYR A 118 2.22 -3.61 16.61
N LEU A 119 1.05 -4.24 16.48
CA LEU A 119 0.89 -5.47 15.71
C LEU A 119 1.16 -5.27 14.21
N GLU A 120 0.79 -4.13 13.65
CA GLU A 120 1.07 -3.79 12.26
C GLU A 120 2.57 -3.64 11.97
N THR A 121 3.35 -3.13 12.90
CA THR A 121 4.79 -2.96 12.71
C THR A 121 5.57 -4.23 13.00
N THR A 122 5.17 -5.01 14.01
CA THR A 122 5.94 -6.17 14.49
C THR A 122 5.57 -7.49 13.84
N SER A 123 4.36 -7.64 13.30
CA SER A 123 3.90 -8.93 12.77
C SER A 123 4.45 -9.21 11.37
N GLU A 124 5.28 -10.26 11.25
CA GLU A 124 5.77 -10.78 9.97
C GLU A 124 4.63 -11.19 9.04
N ARG A 125 3.58 -11.83 9.58
CA ARG A 125 2.39 -12.22 8.80
C ARG A 125 1.71 -11.01 8.15
N ARG A 126 1.62 -9.89 8.87
CA ARG A 126 1.04 -8.65 8.32
C ARG A 126 1.98 -7.98 7.32
N ALA A 127 3.29 -7.99 7.57
CA ALA A 127 4.27 -7.50 6.61
C ALA A 127 4.25 -8.28 5.29
N ALA A 128 4.19 -9.61 5.35
CA ALA A 128 4.03 -10.48 4.18
C ALA A 128 2.74 -10.18 3.40
N LYS A 129 1.62 -9.99 4.11
CA LYS A 129 0.35 -9.60 3.49
C LYS A 129 0.43 -8.23 2.79
N ARG A 130 1.10 -7.24 3.40
CA ARG A 130 1.34 -5.93 2.78
C ARG A 130 2.19 -6.05 1.52
N LEU A 131 3.27 -6.83 1.58
CA LEU A 131 4.15 -7.08 0.45
C LEU A 131 3.41 -7.76 -0.71
N ALA A 132 2.60 -8.79 -0.42
CA ALA A 132 1.76 -9.45 -1.42
C ALA A 132 0.75 -8.47 -2.04
N GLY A 133 0.01 -7.73 -1.20
CA GLY A 133 -0.95 -6.73 -1.70
C GLY A 133 -0.29 -5.62 -2.54
N LYS A 134 0.93 -5.21 -2.20
CA LYS A 134 1.71 -4.24 -2.97
C LYS A 134 2.20 -4.81 -4.30
N LYS A 135 2.68 -6.06 -4.33
CA LYS A 135 3.00 -6.78 -5.57
C LYS A 135 1.78 -6.80 -6.50
N ASP A 136 0.63 -7.21 -5.97
CA ASP A 136 -0.60 -7.37 -6.76
C ASP A 136 -1.12 -6.03 -7.26
N TRP A 137 -1.04 -4.98 -6.45
CA TRP A 137 -1.37 -3.62 -6.86
C TRP A 137 -0.48 -3.13 -8.00
N LEU A 138 0.85 -3.27 -7.87
CA LEU A 138 1.81 -2.90 -8.92
C LEU A 138 1.52 -3.64 -10.23
N LEU A 139 1.30 -4.96 -10.18
CA LEU A 139 0.95 -5.78 -11.34
C LEU A 139 -0.37 -5.35 -11.97
N SER A 140 -1.39 -5.03 -11.17
CA SER A 140 -2.70 -4.61 -11.67
C SER A 140 -2.63 -3.30 -12.44
N VAL A 141 -1.94 -2.29 -11.90
CA VAL A 141 -1.81 -0.97 -12.54
C VAL A 141 -1.00 -1.05 -13.83
N SER A 142 0.19 -1.63 -13.76
CA SER A 142 1.09 -1.75 -14.92
C SER A 142 0.51 -2.61 -16.04
N ARG A 143 -0.21 -3.69 -15.70
CA ARG A 143 -0.91 -4.54 -16.68
C ARG A 143 -2.00 -3.78 -17.42
N LYS A 144 -2.77 -2.92 -16.74
CA LYS A 144 -3.79 -2.09 -17.41
C LYS A 144 -3.14 -1.19 -18.49
N ALA A 145 -2.00 -0.57 -18.19
CA ALA A 145 -1.26 0.25 -19.14
C ALA A 145 -0.71 -0.56 -20.33
N ALA A 146 -0.10 -1.72 -20.06
CA ALA A 146 0.39 -2.62 -21.12
C ALA A 146 -0.75 -3.12 -22.03
N MET A 147 -1.88 -3.54 -21.47
CA MET A 147 -3.01 -4.06 -22.24
C MET A 147 -3.69 -2.97 -23.07
N ALA A 148 -3.75 -1.72 -22.57
CA ALA A 148 -4.20 -0.57 -23.35
C ALA A 148 -3.29 -0.33 -24.57
N THR A 149 -1.97 -0.42 -24.39
CA THR A 149 -1.00 -0.31 -25.48
C THR A 149 -1.15 -1.46 -26.50
N LEU A 150 -1.31 -2.71 -26.03
CA LEU A 150 -1.47 -3.88 -26.91
C LEU A 150 -2.78 -3.83 -27.70
N SER A 151 -3.89 -3.49 -27.06
CA SER A 151 -5.19 -3.37 -27.73
C SER A 151 -5.21 -2.27 -28.80
N SER A 152 -4.62 -1.11 -28.49
CA SER A 152 -4.43 -0.03 -29.47
C SER A 152 -3.62 -0.49 -30.69
N ARG A 153 -2.52 -1.22 -30.46
CA ARG A 153 -1.69 -1.77 -31.54
C ARG A 153 -2.41 -2.85 -32.36
N ALA A 154 -3.12 -3.75 -31.71
CA ALA A 154 -3.87 -4.81 -32.38
C ALA A 154 -5.00 -4.24 -33.26
N GLY A 155 -5.71 -3.21 -32.77
CA GLY A 155 -6.72 -2.49 -33.55
C GLY A 155 -6.17 -1.68 -34.70
N ALA A 156 -4.94 -1.16 -34.60
CA ALA A 156 -4.25 -0.47 -35.71
C ALA A 156 -3.72 -1.42 -36.79
N THR A 157 -3.59 -2.72 -36.48
CA THR A 157 -3.14 -3.77 -37.42
C THR A 157 -4.28 -4.55 -38.07
N ALA A 158 -5.53 -4.31 -37.67
CA ALA A 158 -6.73 -4.90 -38.26
C ALA A 158 -7.27 -4.02 -39.40
#